data_AF-A0A943EJ84-F1
#
_entry.id   AF-A0A943EJ84-F1
#
_cell.length_a   1.000
_cell.length_b   1.000
_cell.length_c   1.000
_cell.angle_alpha   90.00
_cell.angle_beta   90.00
_cell.angle_gamma   90.00
#
_symmetry.space_group_name_H-M   'P 1'
#
loop_
_entity.id
_entity.type
_entity.pdbx_description
1 polymer ?
#
loop_
_entity_poly.entity_id
_entity_poly.type
_entity_poly.pdbx_seq_one_letter_code
_entity_poly.pdbx_strand_id
1 'polypeptide(L)'
;MIIVLKPNVSDENIKKIENIIISKGVQPHVSKGEIQTIIGMVGDTTKIDPKIIEVEPEVEKVMKVSEPYKLANRAFHPDDTVVDVAGVKIGGENLALIAGPCSVESEEQVIEIAKAAKKAGA
;
A
#
# COMPACT_ATOMS: atom_id res chain seq x y z
N MET A 1 0.76 -5.96 11.31
CA MET A 1 1.77 -4.90 11.58
C MET A 1 2.72 -5.40 12.67
N ILE A 2 3.86 -4.75 12.85
CA ILE A 2 4.79 -4.98 13.96
C ILE A 2 5.00 -3.65 14.69
N ILE A 3 4.89 -3.68 16.01
CA ILE A 3 5.20 -2.56 16.90
C ILE A 3 6.54 -2.88 17.56
N VAL A 4 7.48 -1.96 17.48
CA VAL A 4 8.74 -2.04 18.21
C VAL A 4 8.62 -1.13 19.42
N LEU A 5 8.82 -1.69 20.62
CA LEU A 5 8.81 -0.93 21.86
C LEU A 5 10.21 -0.40 22.18
N LYS A 6 10.26 0.63 23.03
CA LYS A 6 11.50 1.13 23.61
C LYS A 6 12.19 0.04 24.48
N PRO A 7 13.50 0.17 24.76
CA PRO A 7 14.18 -0.77 25.64
C PRO A 7 13.59 -0.76 27.06
N ASN A 8 13.55 -1.91 27.73
CA ASN A 8 13.17 -2.07 29.14
C ASN A 8 11.75 -1.60 29.53
N VAL A 9 10.79 -1.69 28.61
CA VAL A 9 9.39 -1.36 28.90
C VAL A 9 8.81 -2.34 29.94
N SER A 10 8.08 -1.81 30.92
CA SER A 10 7.45 -2.61 31.98
C SER A 10 6.31 -3.50 31.46
N ASP A 11 6.08 -4.61 32.13
CA ASP A 11 4.99 -5.55 31.80
C ASP A 11 3.60 -4.90 31.87
N GLU A 12 3.41 -3.91 32.73
CA GLU A 12 2.17 -3.12 32.82
C GLU A 12 1.93 -2.30 31.56
N ASN A 13 2.99 -1.64 31.06
CA ASN A 13 2.93 -0.86 29.83
C ASN A 13 2.73 -1.75 28.59
N ILE A 14 3.37 -2.92 28.56
CA ILE A 14 3.13 -3.93 27.51
C ILE A 14 1.64 -4.31 27.48
N LYS A 15 1.05 -4.65 28.64
CA LYS A 15 -0.38 -4.98 28.75
C LYS A 15 -1.30 -3.83 28.33
N LYS A 16 -0.94 -2.58 28.65
CA LYS A 16 -1.69 -1.40 28.20
C LYS A 16 -1.74 -1.36 26.66
N ILE A 17 -0.60 -1.56 26.00
CA ILE A 17 -0.53 -1.58 24.54
C ILE A 17 -1.29 -2.77 23.96
N GLU A 18 -1.19 -3.97 24.56
CA GLU A 18 -1.98 -5.13 24.18
C GLU A 18 -3.48 -4.85 24.22
N ASN A 19 -3.98 -4.20 25.28
CA ASN A 19 -5.40 -3.84 25.40
C ASN A 19 -5.85 -2.85 24.33
N ILE A 20 -5.00 -1.88 23.97
CA ILE A 20 -5.27 -0.95 22.86
C ILE A 20 -5.41 -1.73 21.55
N ILE A 21 -4.53 -2.70 21.31
CA ILE A 21 -4.56 -3.56 20.11
C ILE A 21 -5.84 -4.41 20.09
N ILE A 22 -6.18 -5.07 21.20
CA ILE A 22 -7.40 -5.88 21.34
C ILE A 22 -8.66 -5.05 21.11
N SER A 23 -8.72 -3.82 21.65
CA SER A 23 -9.86 -2.92 21.46
C SER A 23 -10.10 -2.52 19.99
N LYS A 24 -9.07 -2.64 19.14
CA LYS A 24 -9.14 -2.39 17.70
C LYS A 24 -9.50 -3.64 16.89
N GLY A 25 -9.81 -4.76 17.55
CA GLY A 25 -10.27 -6.00 16.90
C GLY A 25 -9.14 -6.83 16.28
N VAL A 26 -7.90 -6.64 16.73
CA VAL A 26 -6.72 -7.40 16.26
C VAL A 26 -6.05 -8.07 17.44
N GLN A 27 -5.40 -9.21 17.21
CA GLN A 27 -4.77 -9.99 18.26
C GLN A 27 -3.28 -9.59 18.41
N PRO A 28 -2.84 -9.19 19.61
CA PRO A 28 -1.43 -8.96 19.88
C PRO A 28 -0.69 -10.30 20.05
N HIS A 29 0.56 -10.34 19.58
CA HIS A 29 1.51 -11.42 19.82
C HIS A 29 2.83 -10.82 20.28
N VAL A 30 3.14 -10.99 21.57
CA VAL A 30 4.31 -10.37 22.20
C VAL A 30 5.52 -11.29 22.09
N SER A 31 6.60 -10.76 21.55
CA SER A 31 7.94 -11.36 21.52
C SER A 31 8.87 -10.53 22.38
N LYS A 32 9.11 -10.97 23.62
CA LYS A 32 10.07 -10.35 24.53
C LYS A 32 11.48 -10.83 24.20
N GLY A 33 12.31 -9.93 23.68
CA GLY A 33 13.75 -10.17 23.54
C GLY A 33 14.52 -9.66 24.76
N GLU A 34 15.82 -9.99 24.82
CA GLU A 34 16.70 -9.56 25.92
C GLU A 34 16.86 -8.04 26.02
N ILE A 35 16.79 -7.34 24.87
CA ILE A 35 17.03 -5.89 24.79
C ILE A 35 15.76 -5.12 24.39
N GLN A 36 14.94 -5.69 23.51
CA GLN A 36 13.76 -5.04 22.95
C GLN A 36 12.57 -6.01 22.93
N THR A 37 11.38 -5.45 23.14
CA THR A 37 10.12 -6.17 23.00
C THR A 37 9.44 -5.77 21.70
N ILE A 38 8.96 -6.77 20.97
CA ILE A 38 8.26 -6.61 19.70
C ILE A 38 6.83 -7.12 19.88
N ILE A 39 5.84 -6.37 19.43
CA ILE A 39 4.45 -6.81 19.41
C ILE A 39 3.99 -6.97 17.96
N GLY A 40 3.76 -8.21 17.54
CA GLY A 40 3.08 -8.51 16.29
C GLY A 40 1.57 -8.28 16.42
N MET A 41 0.96 -7.66 15.43
CA MET A 41 -0.49 -7.54 15.33
C MET A 41 -1.00 -8.51 14.27
N VAL A 42 -1.77 -9.51 14.70
CA VAL A 42 -2.34 -10.57 13.87
C VAL A 42 -3.81 -10.27 13.61
N GLY A 43 -4.22 -10.30 12.34
CA GLY A 43 -5.58 -9.98 11.90
C GLY A 43 -5.61 -8.90 10.81
N ASP A 44 -6.79 -8.34 10.55
CA ASP A 44 -6.97 -7.26 9.57
C ASP A 44 -6.47 -5.92 10.12
N THR A 45 -5.21 -5.61 9.86
CA THR A 45 -4.61 -4.32 10.24
C THR A 45 -4.83 -3.21 9.20
N THR A 46 -5.61 -3.43 8.12
CA THR A 46 -5.77 -2.42 7.05
C THR A 46 -6.47 -1.14 7.54
N LYS A 47 -7.35 -1.27 8.53
CA LYS A 47 -8.15 -0.18 9.11
C LYS A 47 -7.46 0.55 10.27
N ILE A 48 -6.25 0.13 10.65
CA ILE A 48 -5.51 0.71 11.77
C ILE A 48 -4.50 1.71 11.22
N ASP A 49 -4.61 2.96 11.62
CA ASP A 49 -3.58 3.97 11.38
C ASP A 49 -2.40 3.74 12.35
N PRO A 50 -1.18 3.44 11.85
CA PRO A 50 0.01 3.28 12.68
C PRO A 50 0.25 4.47 13.62
N LYS A 51 -0.09 5.69 13.18
CA LYS A 51 0.16 6.92 13.94
C LYS A 51 -0.57 6.94 15.29
N ILE A 52 -1.72 6.26 15.39
CA ILE A 52 -2.48 6.18 16.65
C ILE A 52 -1.74 5.34 17.69
N ILE A 53 -0.88 4.41 17.26
CA ILE A 53 -0.10 3.57 18.16
C ILE A 53 1.27 4.20 18.42
N GLU A 54 1.84 4.90 17.44
CA GLU A 54 3.13 5.62 17.58
C GLU A 54 3.10 6.76 18.60
N VAL A 55 1.93 7.28 18.98
CA VAL A 55 1.82 8.30 20.03
C VAL A 55 1.98 7.76 21.44
N GLU A 56 1.94 6.43 21.64
CA GLU A 56 2.17 5.85 22.96
C GLU A 56 3.64 6.02 23.36
N PRO A 57 3.94 6.53 24.58
CA PRO A 57 5.30 6.91 24.97
C PRO A 57 6.32 5.78 24.89
N GLU A 58 5.86 4.55 25.04
CA GLU A 58 6.67 3.32 25.09
C GLU A 58 6.90 2.69 23.71
N VAL A 59 6.27 3.24 22.67
CA VAL A 59 6.43 2.80 21.28
C VAL A 59 7.60 3.54 20.65
N GLU A 60 8.52 2.79 20.05
CA GLU A 60 9.65 3.33 19.31
C GLU A 60 9.26 3.58 17.85
N LYS A 61 8.60 2.61 17.21
CA LYS A 61 8.09 2.73 15.84
C LYS A 61 7.05 1.66 15.53
N VAL A 62 6.19 1.92 14.54
CA VAL A 62 5.23 0.94 14.02
C VAL A 62 5.50 0.68 12.54
N MET A 63 5.62 -0.60 12.17
CA MET A 63 5.94 -1.03 10.81
C MET A 63 4.82 -1.89 10.25
N LYS A 64 4.37 -1.59 9.03
CA LYS A 64 3.46 -2.48 8.30
C LYS A 64 4.27 -3.66 7.76
N VAL A 65 3.80 -4.88 8.04
CA VAL A 65 4.42 -6.12 7.52
C VAL A 65 3.97 -6.37 6.09
N SER A 66 2.71 -6.04 5.79
CA SER A 66 2.15 -6.12 4.44
C SER A 66 2.18 -4.75 3.78
N GLU A 67 2.51 -4.73 2.49
CA GLU A 67 2.43 -3.52 1.69
C GLU A 67 1.00 -2.99 1.61
N PRO A 68 0.79 -1.66 1.64
CA PRO A 68 -0.55 -1.06 1.73
C PRO A 68 -1.39 -1.22 0.46
N TYR A 69 -0.82 -1.74 -0.63
CA TYR A 69 -1.43 -1.88 -1.95
C TYR A 69 -1.67 -3.35 -2.31
N LYS A 70 -2.25 -4.12 -1.40
CA LYS A 70 -2.47 -5.58 -1.54
C LYS A 70 -3.10 -5.98 -2.89
N LEU A 71 -4.09 -5.24 -3.39
CA LEU A 71 -4.78 -5.56 -4.65
C LEU A 71 -3.95 -5.31 -5.91
N ALA A 72 -2.98 -4.38 -5.86
CA ALA A 72 -2.11 -4.03 -6.98
C ALA A 72 -0.72 -4.70 -6.88
N ASN A 73 -0.51 -5.55 -5.87
CA ASN A 73 0.78 -6.14 -5.57
C ASN A 73 0.96 -7.51 -6.26
N ARG A 74 2.08 -7.73 -6.96
CA ARG A 74 2.43 -9.02 -7.57
C ARG A 74 2.53 -10.19 -6.59
N ALA A 75 2.84 -9.94 -5.32
CA ALA A 75 2.82 -10.98 -4.29
C ALA A 75 1.42 -11.57 -4.05
N PHE A 76 0.35 -10.82 -4.38
CA PHE A 76 -1.04 -11.24 -4.23
C PHE A 76 -1.78 -11.40 -5.57
N HIS A 77 -1.27 -10.80 -6.64
CA HIS A 77 -1.75 -10.95 -8.01
C HIS A 77 -0.55 -11.14 -8.94
N PRO A 78 0.02 -12.36 -9.03
CA PRO A 78 1.27 -12.61 -9.74
C PRO A 78 1.14 -12.40 -11.26
N ASP A 79 -0.04 -12.69 -11.80
CA ASP A 79 -0.33 -12.61 -13.22
C ASP A 79 -0.45 -11.16 -13.69
N ASP A 80 -0.16 -10.93 -14.97
CA ASP A 80 -0.32 -9.61 -15.58
C ASP A 80 -1.79 -9.26 -15.75
N THR A 81 -2.17 -8.07 -15.27
CA THR A 81 -3.45 -7.48 -15.64
C THR A 81 -3.35 -6.90 -17.05
N VAL A 82 -4.15 -7.42 -17.97
CA VAL A 82 -4.28 -6.90 -19.34
C VAL A 82 -5.65 -6.26 -19.49
N VAL A 83 -5.67 -4.96 -19.78
CA VAL A 83 -6.91 -4.20 -20.02
C VAL A 83 -7.15 -4.11 -21.52
N ASP A 84 -8.32 -4.52 -21.98
CA ASP A 84 -8.74 -4.40 -23.37
C ASP A 84 -9.64 -3.17 -23.55
N VAL A 85 -9.20 -2.25 -24.41
CA VAL A 85 -9.95 -1.05 -24.78
C VAL A 85 -10.23 -1.11 -26.28
N ALA A 86 -11.45 -1.52 -26.64
CA ALA A 86 -11.89 -1.62 -28.03
C ALA A 86 -10.96 -2.44 -28.94
N GLY A 87 -10.36 -3.52 -28.41
CA GLY A 87 -9.43 -4.41 -29.11
C GLY A 87 -7.96 -4.04 -28.92
N VAL A 88 -7.64 -2.91 -28.29
CA VAL A 88 -6.27 -2.52 -27.94
C VAL A 88 -5.94 -3.05 -26.54
N LYS A 89 -4.94 -3.94 -26.44
CA LYS A 89 -4.50 -4.53 -25.18
C LYS A 89 -3.42 -3.68 -24.51
N ILE A 90 -3.62 -3.35 -23.24
CA ILE A 90 -2.69 -2.57 -22.40
C ILE A 90 -2.23 -3.45 -21.24
N GLY A 91 -0.92 -3.68 -21.14
CA GLY A 91 -0.32 -4.53 -20.09
C GLY A 91 0.23 -5.86 -20.63
N GLY A 92 0.95 -6.58 -19.76
CA GLY A 92 1.70 -7.78 -20.14
C GLY A 92 2.80 -7.48 -21.16
N GLU A 93 2.90 -8.30 -22.21
CA GLU A 93 3.87 -8.13 -23.30
C GLU A 93 3.41 -7.17 -24.41
N ASN A 94 2.22 -6.55 -24.26
CA ASN A 94 1.65 -5.66 -25.28
C ASN A 94 2.22 -4.25 -25.16
N LEU A 95 2.72 -3.69 -26.27
CA LEU A 95 3.07 -2.27 -26.37
C LEU A 95 1.84 -1.46 -26.79
N ALA A 96 1.34 -0.61 -25.89
CA ALA A 96 0.30 0.36 -26.18
C ALA A 96 0.89 1.78 -26.21
N LEU A 97 0.60 2.54 -27.28
CA LEU A 97 1.01 3.93 -27.42
C LEU A 97 -0.20 4.84 -27.21
N ILE A 98 -0.10 5.77 -26.28
CA ILE A 98 -1.12 6.81 -26.05
C ILE A 98 -0.49 8.14 -26.44
N ALA A 99 -1.08 8.81 -27.43
CA ALA A 99 -0.57 10.07 -27.96
C ALA A 99 -1.68 11.11 -28.11
N GLY A 100 -1.35 12.36 -27.83
CA GLY A 100 -2.27 13.50 -27.90
C GLY A 100 -1.61 14.76 -27.34
N PRO A 101 -2.24 15.94 -27.53
CA PRO A 101 -1.74 17.17 -26.92
C PRO A 101 -1.94 17.14 -25.40
N CYS A 102 -1.09 17.88 -24.66
CA CYS A 102 -1.23 18.02 -23.21
C CYS A 102 -2.50 18.81 -22.84
N SER A 103 -2.82 19.82 -23.63
CA SER A 103 -4.02 20.65 -23.51
C SER A 103 -4.76 20.67 -24.83
N VAL A 104 -6.10 20.65 -24.79
CA VAL A 104 -6.92 20.90 -25.98
C VAL A 104 -7.08 22.41 -26.14
N GLU A 105 -6.37 23.00 -27.09
CA GLU A 105 -6.36 24.46 -27.28
C GLU A 105 -7.26 24.91 -28.43
N SER A 106 -7.49 24.04 -29.42
CA SER A 106 -8.51 24.23 -30.46
C SER A 106 -8.99 22.90 -31.04
N GLU A 107 -10.13 22.91 -31.73
CA GLU A 107 -10.64 21.74 -32.45
C GLU A 107 -9.67 21.31 -33.56
N GLU A 108 -9.14 22.27 -34.32
CA GLU A 108 -8.24 22.01 -35.45
C GLU A 108 -6.97 21.32 -34.99
N GLN A 109 -6.33 21.82 -33.92
CA GLN A 109 -5.13 21.23 -33.33
C GLN A 109 -5.37 19.75 -32.95
N VAL A 110 -6.47 19.47 -32.26
CA VAL A 110 -6.77 18.12 -31.79
C VAL A 110 -7.03 17.16 -32.94
N ILE A 111 -7.83 17.54 -33.95
CA ILE A 111 -8.11 16.59 -35.04
C ILE A 111 -6.88 16.38 -35.93
N GLU A 112 -6.02 17.39 -36.10
CA GLU A 112 -4.76 17.24 -36.83
C GLU A 112 -3.84 16.22 -36.15
N ILE A 113 -3.62 16.38 -34.84
CA ILE A 113 -2.80 15.47 -34.04
C ILE A 113 -3.39 14.06 -34.03
N ALA A 114 -4.69 13.92 -33.82
CA ALA A 114 -5.36 12.61 -33.79
C ALA A 114 -5.20 11.87 -35.12
N LYS A 115 -5.34 12.56 -36.26
CA LYS A 115 -5.11 11.97 -37.60
C LYS A 115 -3.66 11.56 -37.79
N ALA A 116 -2.70 12.40 -37.38
CA ALA A 116 -1.29 12.11 -37.49
C ALA A 116 -0.88 10.90 -36.63
N ALA A 117 -1.35 10.84 -35.39
CA ALA A 117 -1.11 9.73 -34.46
C ALA A 117 -1.67 8.40 -35.01
N LYS A 118 -2.93 8.41 -35.47
CA LYS A 118 -3.56 7.23 -36.09
C LYS A 118 -2.80 6.75 -37.33
N LYS A 119 -2.33 7.67 -38.17
CA LYS A 119 -1.52 7.33 -39.35
C LYS A 119 -0.17 6.70 -38.97
N ALA A 120 0.39 7.08 -37.83
CA ALA A 120 1.65 6.53 -37.31
C ALA A 120 1.48 5.18 -36.59
N GLY A 121 0.24 4.70 -36.41
CA GLY A 121 -0.06 3.41 -35.79
C GLY A 121 -0.44 3.46 -34.31
N ALA A 122 -0.72 4.66 -33.78
CA ALA A 122 -1.40 4.84 -32.49
C ALA A 122 -2.90 4.58 -32.61
#